data_AF-H6WAF0-F1
#
_entry.id   AF-H6WAF0-F1
#
_cell.length_a   1.000
_cell.length_b   1.000
_cell.length_c   1.000
_cell.angle_alpha   90.00
_cell.angle_beta   90.00
_cell.angle_gamma   90.00
#
_symmetry.space_group_name_H-M   'P 1'
#
loop_
_entity.id
_entity.type
_entity.pdbx_description
1 polymer ?
#
loop_
_entity_poly.entity_id
_entity_poly.type
_entity_poly.pdbx_seq_one_letter_code
_entity_poly.pdbx_strand_id
1 'polypeptide(L)'
;DMTDAILEGARNIRTTEPSMVFRYSKKNRVKTLYHMFECIRDGLGYPSIKHDEIGTEQMKYYAQFSLNGNGATDEEAHDWGLVLCMSPGLVGRRKTMKTRSEGGGSIFPSKILEITLTNGYDWSYSDMQLGPETGYAEDFETFEQLWDAFKKQYAYTISLVIRAKDVSRYMEGHYLQLPFVSSIDDGCMELGREACSLSEQPHGWHNLITTVVGGNSLVGIKKLIYDDKKYTMKQLMEALKVSWEGFEQMQKDFKNAPKWGNDDEYADAVIKRYYEEIIGGEMKKVTNYSGGPVMPVGQGVGLYMEVGSRTGPTPDGRYGGEAADDGGISPYFGTDKKGPTAVLKSVSKVQENQK
;
A
#
# COMPACT_ATOMS: atom_id res chain seq x y z
N ASP A 1 -5.58 23.63 22.69
CA ASP A 1 -4.84 23.33 23.93
C ASP A 1 -4.91 21.85 24.30
N MET A 2 -6.06 21.18 24.18
CA MET A 2 -6.12 19.71 24.34
C MET A 2 -5.12 18.96 23.44
N THR A 3 -4.96 19.36 22.18
CA THR A 3 -3.95 18.80 21.27
C THR A 3 -2.53 18.94 21.82
N ASP A 4 -2.19 20.09 22.40
CA ASP A 4 -0.84 20.33 22.95
C ASP A 4 -0.63 19.44 24.18
N ALA A 5 -1.63 19.31 25.06
CA ALA A 5 -1.55 18.45 26.24
C ALA A 5 -1.35 16.96 25.90
N ILE A 6 -1.97 16.49 24.81
CA ILE A 6 -1.75 15.12 24.31
C ILE A 6 -0.30 14.94 23.85
N LEU A 7 0.23 15.90 23.06
CA LEU A 7 1.59 15.85 22.56
C LEU A 7 2.63 15.93 23.68
N GLU A 8 2.42 16.84 24.65
CA GLU A 8 3.25 16.93 25.85
C GLU A 8 3.19 15.65 26.68
N GLY A 9 2.01 15.08 26.87
CA GLY A 9 1.83 13.80 27.58
C GLY A 9 2.63 12.68 26.94
N ALA A 10 2.52 12.52 25.61
CA ALA A 10 3.27 11.53 24.86
C ALA A 10 4.79 11.74 24.97
N ARG A 11 5.25 12.99 24.83
CA ARG A 11 6.66 13.36 24.98
C ARG A 11 7.19 13.04 26.38
N ASN A 12 6.41 13.32 27.41
CA ASN A 12 6.81 13.14 28.80
C ASN A 12 6.91 11.65 29.18
N ILE A 13 5.97 10.82 28.71
CA ILE A 13 5.88 9.41 29.11
C ILE A 13 6.68 8.46 28.22
N ARG A 14 6.90 8.82 26.94
CA ARG A 14 7.73 8.07 25.97
C ARG A 14 7.35 6.59 25.80
N THR A 15 6.06 6.28 25.77
CA THR A 15 5.58 4.91 25.47
C THR A 15 5.60 4.64 23.97
N THR A 16 5.68 3.37 23.55
CA THR A 16 5.58 2.99 22.13
C THR A 16 4.17 3.14 21.57
N GLU A 17 3.17 3.12 22.45
CA GLU A 17 1.76 3.18 22.13
C GLU A 17 0.96 4.03 23.14
N PRO A 18 -0.18 4.63 22.73
CA PRO A 18 -0.68 4.69 21.36
C PRO A 18 0.19 5.59 20.46
N SER A 19 0.36 5.20 19.19
CA SER A 19 0.95 6.09 18.19
C SER A 19 -0.01 7.23 17.86
N MET A 20 0.51 8.30 17.25
CA MET A 20 -0.27 9.49 16.89
C MET A 20 -0.14 9.83 15.41
N VAL A 21 -1.22 10.39 14.87
CA VAL A 21 -1.26 11.03 13.56
C VAL A 21 -1.56 12.51 13.73
N PHE A 22 -0.85 13.34 12.98
CA PHE A 22 -1.12 14.76 12.84
C PHE A 22 -1.60 15.06 11.43
N ARG A 23 -2.85 15.54 11.33
CA ARG A 23 -3.44 16.04 10.09
C ARG A 23 -2.94 17.44 9.83
N TYR A 24 -1.99 17.56 8.91
CA TYR A 24 -1.33 18.82 8.61
C TYR A 24 -2.10 19.59 7.53
N SER A 25 -2.47 20.82 7.89
CA SER A 25 -2.97 21.87 7.02
C SER A 25 -2.20 23.16 7.32
N LYS A 26 -2.16 24.07 6.34
CA LYS A 26 -1.63 25.44 6.54
C LYS A 26 -2.39 26.22 7.62
N LYS A 27 -3.59 25.77 8.01
CA LYS A 27 -4.43 26.34 9.06
C LYS A 27 -3.92 26.03 10.48
N ASN A 28 -3.06 25.03 10.67
CA ASN A 28 -2.63 24.64 12.01
C ASN A 28 -1.81 25.75 12.68
N ARG A 29 -2.11 26.02 13.95
CA ARG A 29 -1.39 27.03 14.72
C ARG A 29 0.06 26.59 14.98
N VAL A 30 0.97 27.55 14.83
CA VAL A 30 2.43 27.33 15.00
C VAL A 30 2.78 26.71 16.36
N LYS A 31 2.09 27.13 17.45
CA LYS A 31 2.30 26.56 18.79
C LYS A 31 2.19 25.03 18.80
N THR A 32 1.16 24.47 18.18
CA THR A 32 0.94 23.02 18.14
C THR A 32 1.97 22.32 17.25
N LEU A 33 2.38 22.97 16.14
CA LEU A 33 3.44 22.43 15.27
C LEU A 33 4.78 22.30 16.02
N TYR A 34 5.08 23.21 16.96
CA TYR A 34 6.25 23.05 17.84
C TYR A 34 6.14 21.81 18.73
N HIS A 35 5.01 21.57 19.39
CA HIS A 35 4.84 20.36 20.21
C HIS A 35 4.94 19.07 19.38
N MET A 36 4.37 19.07 18.17
CA MET A 36 4.50 17.95 17.23
C MET A 36 5.97 17.70 16.86
N PHE A 37 6.72 18.77 16.53
CA PHE A 37 8.15 18.66 16.22
C PHE A 37 8.97 18.16 17.42
N GLU A 38 8.64 18.60 18.64
CA GLU A 38 9.33 18.16 19.85
C GLU A 38 9.17 16.64 20.08
N CYS A 39 8.02 16.04 19.76
CA CYS A 39 7.87 14.58 19.79
C CYS A 39 8.75 13.88 18.75
N ILE A 40 8.79 14.42 17.52
CA ILE A 40 9.53 13.82 16.40
C ILE A 40 11.04 13.90 16.63
N ARG A 41 11.57 15.07 17.02
CA ARG A 41 13.02 15.27 17.27
C ARG A 41 13.53 14.45 18.45
N ASP A 42 12.65 14.11 19.38
CA ASP A 42 12.93 13.26 20.53
C ASP A 42 12.98 11.76 20.16
N GLY A 43 12.77 11.43 18.89
CA GLY A 43 12.93 10.07 18.36
C GLY A 43 11.75 9.14 18.62
N LEU A 44 10.57 9.66 18.96
CA LEU A 44 9.39 8.82 19.19
C LEU A 44 8.87 8.17 17.90
N GLY A 45 9.20 8.73 16.73
CA GLY A 45 8.71 8.27 15.43
C GLY A 45 7.29 8.75 15.10
N TYR A 46 6.63 9.47 16.02
CA TYR A 46 5.30 10.04 15.84
C TYR A 46 5.20 11.42 16.54
N PRO A 47 4.20 12.26 16.24
CA PRO A 47 3.11 12.03 15.28
C PRO A 47 3.57 11.85 13.84
N SER A 48 3.00 10.86 13.15
CA SER A 48 3.11 10.77 11.68
C SER A 48 2.32 11.91 11.04
N ILE A 49 2.72 12.37 9.85
CA ILE A 49 2.09 13.53 9.20
C ILE A 49 1.24 13.08 8.03
N LYS A 50 -0.01 13.52 7.99
CA LYS A 50 -0.94 13.29 6.86
C LYS A 50 -1.38 14.61 6.25
N HIS A 51 -1.55 14.61 4.93
CA HIS A 51 -2.05 15.77 4.19
C HIS A 51 -3.55 15.93 4.45
N ASP A 52 -3.94 17.00 5.15
CA ASP A 52 -5.31 17.18 5.62
C ASP A 52 -6.31 17.27 4.47
N GLU A 53 -6.00 18.11 3.48
CA GLU A 53 -6.86 18.37 2.34
C GLU A 53 -7.07 17.11 1.48
N ILE A 54 -6.04 16.29 1.27
CA ILE A 54 -6.17 15.01 0.54
C ILE A 54 -7.14 14.06 1.26
N GLY A 55 -6.99 13.90 2.58
CA GLY A 55 -7.89 13.03 3.35
C GLY A 55 -9.33 13.52 3.37
N THR A 56 -9.54 14.84 3.43
CA THR A 56 -10.89 15.42 3.35
C THR A 56 -11.52 15.26 1.97
N GLU A 57 -10.79 15.51 0.89
CA GLU A 57 -11.31 15.28 -0.46
C GLU A 57 -11.60 13.79 -0.70
N GLN A 58 -10.85 12.89 -0.06
CA GLN A 58 -11.13 11.47 -0.09
C GLN A 58 -12.45 11.10 0.58
N MET A 59 -12.77 11.68 1.74
CA MET A 59 -14.06 11.42 2.39
C MET A 59 -15.23 11.86 1.50
N LYS A 60 -15.11 13.01 0.82
CA LYS A 60 -16.11 13.49 -0.15
C LYS A 60 -16.21 12.56 -1.37
N TYR A 61 -15.07 12.15 -1.92
CA TYR A 61 -15.02 11.24 -3.05
C TYR A 61 -15.75 9.93 -2.73
N TYR A 62 -15.52 9.34 -1.57
CA TYR A 62 -16.17 8.10 -1.18
C TYR A 62 -17.66 8.26 -0.84
N ALA A 63 -18.06 9.43 -0.32
CA ALA A 63 -19.45 9.70 0.05
C ALA A 63 -20.43 9.59 -1.12
N GLN A 64 -19.98 9.92 -2.35
CA GLN A 64 -20.82 9.84 -3.55
C GLN A 64 -21.28 8.41 -3.89
N PHE A 65 -20.62 7.38 -3.35
CA PHE A 65 -20.93 5.97 -3.61
C PHE A 65 -21.86 5.36 -2.54
N SER A 66 -22.35 6.16 -1.59
CA SER A 66 -23.23 5.70 -0.51
C SER A 66 -24.49 5.00 -1.05
N LEU A 67 -24.72 3.76 -0.63
CA LEU A 67 -25.84 2.94 -1.10
C LEU A 67 -27.22 3.46 -0.69
N ASN A 68 -27.30 4.21 0.41
CA ASN A 68 -28.53 4.85 0.88
C ASN A 68 -28.54 6.37 0.66
N GLY A 69 -27.56 6.92 -0.07
CA GLY A 69 -27.44 8.35 -0.32
C GLY A 69 -27.09 9.19 0.91
N ASN A 70 -26.60 8.57 2.00
CA ASN A 70 -26.25 9.24 3.25
C ASN A 70 -24.74 9.15 3.55
N GLY A 71 -23.91 9.35 2.53
CA GLY A 71 -22.46 9.51 2.70
C GLY A 71 -22.11 10.75 3.53
N ALA A 72 -20.82 10.97 3.80
CA ALA A 72 -20.37 12.20 4.44
C ALA A 72 -20.87 13.44 3.68
N THR A 73 -21.42 14.41 4.40
CA THR A 73 -21.57 15.78 3.89
C THR A 73 -20.20 16.43 3.73
N ASP A 74 -20.13 17.55 3.00
CA ASP A 74 -18.88 18.31 2.85
C ASP A 74 -18.27 18.75 4.19
N GLU A 75 -19.11 19.03 5.19
CA GLU A 75 -18.67 19.38 6.54
C GLU A 75 -18.18 18.14 7.30
N GLU A 76 -18.95 17.05 7.29
CA GLU A 76 -18.55 15.77 7.92
C GLU A 76 -17.27 15.20 7.31
N ALA A 77 -16.96 15.50 6.04
CA ALA A 77 -15.72 15.08 5.39
C ALA A 77 -14.45 15.67 6.05
N HIS A 78 -14.58 16.70 6.89
CA HIS A 78 -13.49 17.19 7.73
C HIS A 78 -13.28 16.35 9.01
N ASP A 79 -14.25 15.52 9.40
CA ASP A 79 -14.23 14.70 10.60
C ASP A 79 -13.65 13.31 10.31
N TRP A 80 -12.36 13.27 10.00
CA TRP A 80 -11.65 12.01 9.76
C TRP A 80 -10.46 11.79 10.69
N GLY A 81 -10.19 10.53 10.99
CA GLY A 81 -8.99 10.03 11.65
C GLY A 81 -8.42 8.87 10.85
N LEU A 82 -7.24 8.35 11.21
CA LEU A 82 -6.78 7.11 10.61
C LEU A 82 -7.48 5.91 11.27
N VAL A 83 -7.99 4.99 10.47
CA VAL A 83 -8.63 3.76 10.98
C VAL A 83 -7.58 2.85 11.65
N LEU A 84 -6.41 2.76 11.04
CA LEU A 84 -5.22 2.07 11.57
C LEU A 84 -3.99 2.94 11.29
N CYS A 85 -2.96 2.39 10.64
CA CYS A 85 -1.70 3.10 10.41
C CYS A 85 -1.81 4.23 9.38
N MET A 86 -2.62 4.07 8.32
CA MET A 86 -2.46 4.90 7.11
C MET A 86 -3.72 5.41 6.43
N SER A 87 -4.85 4.70 6.53
CA SER A 87 -6.08 5.00 5.78
C SER A 87 -7.01 5.95 6.55
N PRO A 88 -7.39 7.11 6.00
CA PRO A 88 -8.36 8.06 6.57
C PRO A 88 -9.78 7.50 6.60
N GLY A 89 -10.50 7.57 7.71
CA GLY A 89 -11.92 7.23 7.78
C GLY A 89 -12.69 8.18 8.68
N LEU A 90 -14.01 8.30 8.47
CA LEU A 90 -14.86 9.16 9.28
C LEU A 90 -14.85 8.75 10.75
N VAL A 91 -14.86 9.76 11.62
CA VAL A 91 -15.05 9.65 13.06
C VAL A 91 -16.28 10.45 13.47
N GLY A 92 -16.98 10.03 14.53
CA GLY A 92 -18.20 10.70 14.96
C GLY A 92 -19.23 9.72 15.48
N ARG A 93 -20.49 10.16 15.52
CA ARG A 93 -21.62 9.39 16.06
C ARG A 93 -22.28 8.44 15.05
N ARG A 94 -22.00 8.61 13.75
CA ARG A 94 -22.60 7.86 12.64
C ARG A 94 -21.56 7.67 11.53
N LYS A 95 -21.81 6.76 10.58
CA LYS A 95 -21.06 6.57 9.33
C LYS A 95 -19.60 6.08 9.48
N THR A 96 -19.11 5.88 10.70
CA THR A 96 -17.76 5.35 10.94
C THR A 96 -17.61 3.95 10.34
N MET A 97 -16.39 3.56 9.96
CA MET A 97 -16.11 2.20 9.53
C MET A 97 -16.22 1.22 10.71
N LYS A 98 -16.92 0.09 10.51
CA LYS A 98 -17.26 -0.85 11.59
C LYS A 98 -16.42 -2.12 11.63
N THR A 99 -15.83 -2.51 10.51
CA THR A 99 -15.09 -3.77 10.38
C THR A 99 -14.02 -3.66 9.30
N ARG A 100 -12.91 -4.39 9.49
CA ARG A 100 -11.80 -4.51 8.51
C ARG A 100 -12.23 -5.12 7.18
N SER A 101 -13.39 -5.78 7.14
CA SER A 101 -13.98 -6.28 5.90
C SER A 101 -14.41 -5.16 4.95
N GLU A 102 -14.66 -3.93 5.44
CA GLU A 102 -14.82 -2.73 4.59
C GLU A 102 -13.53 -2.41 3.82
N GLY A 103 -12.42 -2.35 4.55
CA GLY A 103 -11.14 -1.83 4.08
C GLY A 103 -9.98 -2.27 4.96
N GLY A 104 -8.85 -2.59 4.33
CA GLY A 104 -7.70 -3.23 4.96
C GLY A 104 -7.43 -4.64 4.41
N GLY A 105 -6.49 -5.33 5.04
CA GLY A 105 -5.78 -6.47 4.45
C GLY A 105 -4.63 -6.01 3.55
N SER A 106 -3.75 -6.92 3.12
CA SER A 106 -2.54 -6.57 2.36
C SER A 106 -2.32 -7.47 1.16
N ILE A 107 -1.75 -6.91 0.10
CA ILE A 107 -1.26 -7.60 -1.11
C ILE A 107 0.23 -7.28 -1.29
N PHE A 108 0.98 -8.20 -1.90
CA PHE A 108 2.45 -8.23 -1.87
C PHE A 108 3.08 -8.21 -3.26
N PRO A 109 3.34 -7.03 -3.85
CA PRO A 109 3.80 -6.97 -5.24
C PRO A 109 5.17 -7.60 -5.50
N SER A 110 6.09 -7.68 -4.53
CA SER A 110 7.37 -8.38 -4.72
C SER A 110 7.14 -9.86 -5.01
N LYS A 111 6.27 -10.52 -4.24
CA LYS A 111 5.96 -11.94 -4.42
C LYS A 111 5.16 -12.20 -5.69
N ILE A 112 4.24 -11.30 -6.01
CA ILE A 112 3.49 -11.34 -7.29
C ILE A 112 4.45 -11.25 -8.47
N LEU A 113 5.47 -10.38 -8.40
CA LEU A 113 6.47 -10.28 -9.46
C LEU A 113 7.30 -11.55 -9.56
N GLU A 114 7.77 -12.09 -8.44
CA GLU A 114 8.53 -13.35 -8.41
C GLU A 114 7.78 -14.46 -9.16
N ILE A 115 6.51 -14.70 -8.82
CA ILE A 115 5.72 -15.75 -9.48
C ILE A 115 5.35 -15.39 -10.92
N THR A 116 5.27 -14.09 -11.27
CA THR A 116 5.08 -13.66 -12.66
C THR A 116 6.20 -14.21 -13.55
N LEU A 117 7.43 -14.25 -13.04
CA LEU A 117 8.59 -14.72 -13.80
C LEU A 117 8.54 -16.24 -14.06
N THR A 118 7.82 -16.98 -13.23
CA THR A 118 7.73 -18.44 -13.24
C THR A 118 6.32 -18.96 -13.49
N ASN A 119 5.56 -18.30 -14.38
CA ASN A 119 4.23 -18.74 -14.81
C ASN A 119 3.23 -18.94 -13.65
N GLY A 120 3.31 -18.10 -12.62
CA GLY A 120 2.47 -18.16 -11.41
C GLY A 120 2.92 -19.18 -10.36
N TYR A 121 4.00 -19.94 -10.60
CA TYR A 121 4.50 -20.96 -9.67
C TYR A 121 5.48 -20.36 -8.65
N ASP A 122 5.22 -20.55 -7.37
CA ASP A 122 6.13 -20.17 -6.29
C ASP A 122 7.11 -21.30 -5.99
N TRP A 123 8.29 -21.23 -6.59
CA TRP A 123 9.35 -22.23 -6.42
C TRP A 123 10.23 -22.00 -5.19
N SER A 124 10.23 -20.80 -4.61
CA SER A 124 11.24 -20.40 -3.62
C SER A 124 10.77 -20.57 -2.19
N TYR A 125 9.46 -20.59 -1.97
CA TYR A 125 8.89 -20.70 -0.63
C TYR A 125 7.91 -21.86 -0.49
N SER A 126 6.80 -21.84 -1.24
CA SER A 126 5.72 -22.82 -1.07
C SER A 126 5.79 -24.05 -1.97
N ASP A 127 6.65 -24.04 -3.00
CA ASP A 127 6.78 -25.08 -4.01
C ASP A 127 5.41 -25.53 -4.58
N MET A 128 4.59 -24.56 -4.95
CA MET A 128 3.28 -24.80 -5.54
C MET A 128 2.84 -23.64 -6.45
N GLN A 129 1.80 -23.89 -7.24
CA GLN A 129 1.14 -22.85 -8.00
C GLN A 129 0.48 -21.84 -7.05
N LEU A 130 0.85 -20.57 -7.15
CA LEU A 130 0.34 -19.49 -6.27
C LEU A 130 -0.60 -18.51 -7.01
N GLY A 131 -0.38 -18.30 -8.30
CA GLY A 131 -1.19 -17.42 -9.15
C GLY A 131 -1.64 -18.09 -10.45
N PRO A 132 -2.38 -17.40 -11.34
CA PRO A 132 -2.70 -17.91 -12.67
C PRO A 132 -1.45 -18.21 -13.51
N GLU A 133 -1.57 -19.09 -14.50
CA GLU A 133 -0.54 -19.32 -15.50
C GLU A 133 -0.52 -18.17 -16.51
N THR A 134 0.46 -17.26 -16.39
CA THR A 134 0.57 -16.05 -17.21
C THR A 134 1.65 -16.12 -18.30
N GLY A 135 2.27 -17.29 -18.50
CA GLY A 135 3.46 -17.51 -19.31
C GLY A 135 4.75 -17.46 -18.49
N TYR A 136 5.81 -18.12 -18.99
CA TYR A 136 7.15 -18.01 -18.42
C TYR A 136 7.83 -16.74 -18.92
N ALA A 137 8.57 -16.05 -18.04
CA ALA A 137 9.22 -14.80 -18.45
C ALA A 137 10.28 -14.98 -19.54
N GLU A 138 10.88 -16.17 -19.64
CA GLU A 138 11.85 -16.51 -20.68
C GLU A 138 11.26 -16.40 -22.10
N ASP A 139 9.95 -16.54 -22.24
CA ASP A 139 9.22 -16.45 -23.51
C ASP A 139 8.74 -15.01 -23.83
N PHE A 140 8.94 -14.04 -22.92
CA PHE A 140 8.53 -12.66 -23.14
C PHE A 140 9.61 -11.89 -23.92
N GLU A 141 9.34 -11.65 -25.20
CA GLU A 141 10.18 -10.90 -26.14
C GLU A 141 10.22 -9.39 -25.81
N THR A 142 9.19 -8.85 -25.16
CA THR A 142 9.09 -7.43 -24.82
C THR A 142 8.82 -7.18 -23.34
N PHE A 143 9.22 -6.00 -22.86
CA PHE A 143 8.93 -5.58 -21.49
C PHE A 143 7.41 -5.47 -21.24
N GLU A 144 6.65 -5.10 -22.27
CA GLU A 144 5.20 -4.98 -22.23
C GLU A 144 4.51 -6.33 -22.00
N GLN A 145 5.04 -7.43 -22.54
CA GLN A 145 4.52 -8.77 -22.26
C GLN A 145 4.71 -9.15 -20.78
N LEU A 146 5.87 -8.86 -20.20
CA LEU A 146 6.12 -9.03 -18.76
C LEU A 146 5.20 -8.14 -17.92
N TRP A 147 5.03 -6.88 -18.32
CA TRP A 147 4.15 -5.92 -17.67
C TRP A 147 2.70 -6.43 -17.63
N ASP A 148 2.21 -6.95 -18.75
CA ASP A 148 0.85 -7.50 -18.87
C ASP A 148 0.69 -8.81 -18.08
N ALA A 149 1.71 -9.66 -18.03
CA ALA A 149 1.71 -10.85 -17.18
C ALA A 149 1.61 -10.47 -15.69
N PHE A 150 2.42 -9.51 -15.23
CA PHE A 150 2.36 -9.01 -13.85
C PHE A 150 0.99 -8.39 -13.54
N LYS A 151 0.46 -7.58 -14.45
CA LYS A 151 -0.87 -6.97 -14.33
C LYS A 151 -1.97 -8.02 -14.17
N LYS A 152 -1.91 -9.13 -14.90
CA LYS A 152 -2.86 -10.26 -14.76
C LYS A 152 -2.73 -10.95 -13.40
N GLN A 153 -1.51 -11.22 -12.94
CA GLN A 153 -1.26 -11.79 -11.60
C GLN A 153 -1.82 -10.90 -10.50
N TYR A 154 -1.57 -9.59 -10.61
CA TYR A 154 -2.05 -8.59 -9.66
C TYR A 154 -3.58 -8.48 -9.67
N ALA A 155 -4.20 -8.38 -10.85
CA ALA A 155 -5.65 -8.28 -11.02
C ALA A 155 -6.39 -9.52 -10.47
N TYR A 156 -5.86 -10.72 -10.69
CA TYR A 156 -6.38 -11.95 -10.09
C TYR A 156 -6.35 -11.89 -8.57
N THR A 157 -5.18 -11.53 -8.01
CA THR A 157 -4.96 -11.52 -6.57
C THR A 157 -5.85 -10.50 -5.86
N ILE A 158 -5.93 -9.27 -6.38
CA ILE A 158 -6.76 -8.23 -5.78
C ILE A 158 -8.26 -8.59 -5.85
N SER A 159 -8.72 -9.15 -6.96
CA SER A 159 -10.11 -9.63 -7.08
C SER A 159 -10.42 -10.72 -6.05
N LEU A 160 -9.49 -11.66 -5.80
CA LEU A 160 -9.68 -12.72 -4.82
C LEU A 160 -9.77 -12.18 -3.38
N VAL A 161 -8.82 -11.32 -2.97
CA VAL A 161 -8.77 -10.83 -1.58
C VAL A 161 -9.92 -9.90 -1.23
N ILE A 162 -10.42 -9.09 -2.18
CA ILE A 162 -11.60 -8.24 -1.92
C ILE A 162 -12.86 -9.09 -1.81
N ARG A 163 -13.07 -10.07 -2.70
CA ARG A 163 -14.20 -11.00 -2.59
C ARG A 163 -14.21 -11.75 -1.27
N ALA A 164 -13.04 -12.19 -0.78
CA ALA A 164 -12.92 -12.84 0.51
C ALA A 164 -13.38 -11.92 1.67
N LYS A 165 -13.01 -10.63 1.63
CA LYS A 165 -13.50 -9.64 2.60
C LYS A 165 -15.01 -9.43 2.52
N ASP A 166 -15.58 -9.33 1.33
CA ASP A 166 -17.02 -9.12 1.17
C ASP A 166 -17.84 -10.35 1.63
N VAL A 167 -17.32 -11.56 1.41
CA VAL A 167 -17.91 -12.79 1.97
C VAL A 167 -17.81 -12.79 3.50
N SER A 168 -16.69 -12.35 4.07
CA SER A 168 -16.56 -12.15 5.51
C SER A 168 -17.58 -11.15 6.03
N ARG A 169 -17.75 -10.01 5.35
CA ARG A 169 -18.73 -8.97 5.70
C ARG A 169 -20.15 -9.52 5.73
N TYR A 170 -20.50 -10.36 4.75
CA TYR A 170 -21.79 -11.05 4.73
C TYR A 170 -21.97 -11.92 5.97
N MET A 171 -20.99 -12.78 6.30
CA MET A 171 -21.08 -13.64 7.49
C MET A 171 -21.13 -12.85 8.79
N GLU A 172 -20.34 -11.77 8.90
CA GLU A 172 -20.29 -10.91 10.08
C GLU A 172 -21.66 -10.31 10.40
N GLY A 173 -22.35 -9.75 9.40
CA GLY A 173 -23.69 -9.16 9.60
C GLY A 173 -24.78 -10.17 10.01
N HIS A 174 -24.59 -11.46 9.72
CA HIS A 174 -25.59 -12.50 10.01
C HIS A 174 -25.30 -13.33 11.27
N TYR A 175 -24.03 -13.48 11.65
CA TYR A 175 -23.63 -14.42 12.71
C TYR A 175 -22.66 -13.82 13.75
N LEU A 176 -22.06 -12.66 13.50
CA LEU A 176 -21.15 -11.99 14.43
C LEU A 176 -21.63 -10.57 14.72
N GLN A 177 -22.93 -10.44 14.98
CA GLN A 177 -23.55 -9.14 15.24
C GLN A 177 -22.89 -8.42 16.41
N LEU A 178 -22.70 -7.10 16.27
CA LEU A 178 -22.08 -6.24 17.27
C LEU A 178 -23.14 -5.32 17.91
N PRO A 179 -24.01 -5.81 18.82
CA PRO A 179 -25.12 -5.02 19.35
C PRO A 179 -24.66 -3.77 20.11
N PHE A 180 -23.52 -3.84 20.81
CA PHE A 180 -22.97 -2.67 21.50
C PHE A 180 -22.48 -1.59 20.53
N VAL A 181 -21.80 -1.97 19.44
CA VAL A 181 -21.38 -1.00 18.41
C VAL A 181 -22.60 -0.42 17.71
N SER A 182 -23.60 -1.27 17.43
CA SER A 182 -24.86 -0.85 16.82
C SER A 182 -25.65 0.11 17.72
N SER A 183 -25.58 -0.03 19.04
CA SER A 183 -26.34 0.81 19.96
C SER A 183 -25.79 2.22 20.14
N ILE A 184 -24.52 2.43 19.78
CA ILE A 184 -23.83 3.73 19.89
C ILE A 184 -23.61 4.42 18.53
N ASP A 185 -24.05 3.80 17.43
CA ASP A 185 -24.09 4.42 16.11
C ASP A 185 -25.51 4.91 15.81
N ASP A 186 -25.65 6.21 15.53
CA ASP A 186 -26.97 6.85 15.37
C ASP A 186 -27.75 6.25 14.18
N GLY A 187 -27.08 5.82 13.11
CA GLY A 187 -27.72 5.22 11.93
C GLY A 187 -28.17 3.79 12.18
N CYS A 188 -27.36 3.01 12.88
CA CYS A 188 -27.71 1.65 13.30
C CYS A 188 -28.95 1.67 14.22
N MET A 189 -28.96 2.58 15.21
CA MET A 189 -30.07 2.76 16.13
C MET A 189 -31.34 3.23 15.41
N GLU A 190 -31.25 4.26 14.55
CA GLU A 190 -32.40 4.79 13.80
C GLU A 190 -33.05 3.72 12.90
N LEU A 191 -32.22 2.94 12.20
CA LEU A 191 -32.70 2.00 11.18
C LEU A 191 -32.95 0.59 11.74
N GLY A 192 -32.65 0.33 13.01
CA GLY A 192 -32.70 -1.02 13.59
C GLY A 192 -31.78 -1.99 12.86
N ARG A 193 -30.63 -1.50 12.37
CA ARG A 193 -29.67 -2.26 11.57
C ARG A 193 -28.42 -2.55 12.37
N GLU A 194 -27.88 -3.75 12.16
CA GLU A 194 -26.62 -4.16 12.77
C GLU A 194 -25.41 -3.44 12.12
N ALA A 195 -24.37 -3.15 12.91
CA ALA A 195 -23.20 -2.35 12.53
C ALA A 195 -22.41 -2.87 11.32
N CYS A 196 -22.20 -4.18 11.18
CA CYS A 196 -21.58 -4.76 9.99
C CYS A 196 -22.55 -4.80 8.80
N SER A 197 -23.86 -4.77 9.03
CA SER A 197 -24.88 -4.81 7.95
C SER A 197 -25.24 -3.43 7.39
N LEU A 198 -25.08 -2.36 8.16
CA LEU A 198 -25.27 -0.97 7.70
C LEU A 198 -23.93 -0.39 7.25
N SER A 199 -23.89 0.20 6.06
CA SER A 199 -22.73 0.91 5.56
C SER A 199 -23.18 2.16 4.80
N GLU A 200 -23.04 3.32 5.44
CA GLU A 200 -23.52 4.60 4.89
C GLU A 200 -22.40 5.39 4.22
N GLN A 201 -21.16 5.23 4.69
CA GLN A 201 -19.95 5.77 4.06
C GLN A 201 -19.11 4.60 3.54
N PRO A 202 -19.03 4.41 2.21
CA PRO A 202 -18.10 3.46 1.61
C PRO A 202 -16.67 3.87 1.94
N HIS A 203 -15.80 2.89 2.17
CA HIS A 203 -14.40 3.15 2.43
C HIS A 203 -13.54 1.93 2.07
N GLY A 204 -13.63 1.51 0.81
CA GLY A 204 -12.90 0.36 0.30
C GLY A 204 -11.41 0.65 0.09
N TRP A 205 -10.52 -0.04 0.82
CA TRP A 205 -9.09 -0.05 0.51
C TRP A 205 -8.43 -1.41 0.72
N HIS A 206 -7.22 -1.55 0.17
CA HIS A 206 -6.32 -2.65 0.48
C HIS A 206 -4.87 -2.15 0.55
N ASN A 207 -4.05 -2.81 1.37
CA ASN A 207 -2.72 -2.33 1.68
C ASN A 207 -1.68 -2.85 0.67
N LEU A 208 -0.75 -1.98 0.30
CA LEU A 208 0.32 -2.29 -0.63
C LEU A 208 1.62 -2.32 0.16
N ILE A 209 2.23 -3.50 0.23
CA ILE A 209 3.44 -3.76 1.01
C ILE A 209 4.39 -4.50 0.09
N THR A 210 5.69 -4.21 0.12
CA THR A 210 6.72 -4.76 -0.80
C THR A 210 6.67 -4.18 -2.23
N THR A 211 6.08 -3.00 -2.37
CA THR A 211 5.75 -2.40 -3.67
C THR A 211 6.99 -1.86 -4.38
N VAL A 212 7.93 -1.26 -3.65
CA VAL A 212 9.14 -0.68 -4.24
C VAL A 212 10.16 -1.74 -4.63
N VAL A 213 10.23 -2.90 -3.95
CA VAL A 213 10.99 -4.07 -4.45
C VAL A 213 10.46 -4.50 -5.82
N GLY A 214 9.14 -4.62 -5.97
CA GLY A 214 8.51 -4.92 -7.26
C GLY A 214 8.83 -3.87 -8.34
N GLY A 215 8.68 -2.59 -8.01
CA GLY A 215 8.99 -1.47 -8.91
C GLY A 215 10.45 -1.41 -9.34
N ASN A 216 11.40 -1.48 -8.39
CA ASN A 216 12.83 -1.48 -8.68
C ASN A 216 13.26 -2.70 -9.49
N SER A 217 12.62 -3.85 -9.27
CA SER A 217 12.87 -5.06 -10.06
C SER A 217 12.43 -4.87 -11.52
N LEU A 218 11.24 -4.30 -11.76
CA LEU A 218 10.79 -3.96 -13.11
C LEU A 218 11.72 -2.95 -13.80
N VAL A 219 12.21 -1.95 -13.07
CA VAL A 219 13.22 -1.00 -13.59
C VAL A 219 14.51 -1.71 -14.00
N GLY A 220 15.02 -2.60 -13.15
CA GLY A 220 16.22 -3.38 -13.42
C GLY A 220 16.07 -4.29 -14.64
N ILE A 221 14.95 -5.01 -14.74
CA ILE A 221 14.63 -5.88 -15.88
C ILE A 221 14.52 -5.07 -17.17
N LYS A 222 13.71 -3.99 -17.17
CA LYS A 222 13.54 -3.15 -18.36
C LYS A 222 14.89 -2.66 -18.87
N LYS A 223 15.73 -2.16 -17.98
CA LYS A 223 17.04 -1.61 -18.34
C LYS A 223 17.99 -2.69 -18.85
N LEU A 224 18.25 -3.72 -18.05
CA LEU A 224 19.38 -4.63 -18.31
C LEU A 224 19.04 -5.76 -19.28
N ILE A 225 17.76 -6.14 -19.41
CA ILE A 225 17.30 -7.20 -20.31
C ILE A 225 16.78 -6.63 -21.62
N TYR A 226 15.85 -5.68 -21.57
CA TYR A 226 15.12 -5.23 -22.76
C TYR A 226 15.78 -4.05 -23.47
N ASP A 227 16.21 -3.02 -22.74
CA ASP A 227 16.79 -1.80 -23.32
C ASP A 227 18.28 -2.01 -23.66
N ASP A 228 19.11 -2.32 -22.67
CA ASP A 228 20.57 -2.44 -22.81
C ASP A 228 20.99 -3.83 -23.35
N LYS A 229 20.11 -4.84 -23.24
CA LYS A 229 20.36 -6.24 -23.64
C LYS A 229 21.68 -6.82 -23.11
N LYS A 230 22.04 -6.44 -21.89
CA LYS A 230 23.27 -6.89 -21.23
C LYS A 230 23.18 -8.36 -20.80
N TYR A 231 21.98 -8.81 -20.44
CA TYR A 231 21.68 -10.20 -20.11
C TYR A 231 20.39 -10.65 -20.81
N THR A 232 20.20 -11.96 -20.96
CA THR A 232 18.91 -12.53 -21.38
C THR A 232 18.03 -12.83 -20.16
N MET A 233 16.71 -12.93 -20.36
CA MET A 233 15.80 -13.32 -19.27
C MET A 233 16.17 -14.70 -18.71
N LYS A 234 16.56 -15.65 -19.56
CA LYS A 234 17.04 -16.97 -19.14
C LYS A 234 18.24 -16.89 -18.18
N GLN A 235 19.24 -16.06 -18.49
CA GLN A 235 20.39 -15.85 -17.60
C GLN A 235 19.98 -15.26 -16.26
N LEU A 236 19.02 -14.32 -16.26
CA LEU A 236 18.46 -13.80 -15.02
C LEU A 236 17.74 -14.91 -14.22
N MET A 237 16.91 -15.73 -14.87
CA MET A 237 16.20 -16.82 -14.19
C MET A 237 17.16 -17.86 -13.58
N GLU A 238 18.23 -18.23 -14.30
CA GLU A 238 19.30 -19.09 -13.78
C GLU A 238 19.95 -18.47 -12.53
N ALA A 239 20.28 -17.18 -12.58
CA ALA A 239 20.89 -16.46 -11.45
C ALA A 239 19.95 -16.38 -10.24
N LEU A 240 18.65 -16.16 -10.46
CA LEU A 240 17.65 -16.13 -9.38
C LEU A 240 17.48 -17.51 -8.74
N LYS A 241 17.45 -18.61 -9.51
CA LYS A 241 17.27 -19.96 -8.95
C LYS A 241 18.37 -20.38 -7.98
N VAL A 242 19.57 -19.83 -8.13
CA VAL A 242 20.72 -20.06 -7.22
C VAL A 242 20.97 -18.90 -6.27
N SER A 243 20.00 -17.99 -6.09
CA SER A 243 20.15 -16.81 -5.21
C SER A 243 21.43 -16.01 -5.46
N TRP A 244 21.74 -15.77 -6.73
CA TRP A 244 22.91 -15.03 -7.22
C TRP A 244 24.28 -15.67 -6.98
N GLU A 245 24.36 -16.88 -6.42
CA GLU A 245 25.64 -17.59 -6.21
C GLU A 245 26.31 -17.89 -7.57
N GLY A 246 27.53 -17.38 -7.76
CA GLY A 246 28.27 -17.45 -9.04
C GLY A 246 27.83 -16.40 -10.08
N PHE A 247 26.86 -15.54 -9.75
CA PHE A 247 26.35 -14.46 -10.59
C PHE A 247 26.49 -13.09 -9.92
N GLU A 248 27.48 -12.90 -9.04
CA GLU A 248 27.65 -11.72 -8.19
C GLU A 248 27.79 -10.42 -9.01
N GLN A 249 28.45 -10.50 -10.17
CA GLN A 249 28.59 -9.35 -11.06
C GLN A 249 27.23 -8.94 -11.67
N MET A 250 26.41 -9.92 -12.08
CA MET A 250 25.05 -9.65 -12.56
C MET A 250 24.19 -9.04 -11.45
N GLN A 251 24.23 -9.61 -10.24
CA GLN A 251 23.55 -9.04 -9.09
C GLN A 251 23.98 -7.60 -8.83
N LYS A 252 25.29 -7.30 -8.85
CA LYS A 252 25.82 -5.95 -8.68
C LYS A 252 25.30 -4.98 -9.74
N ASP A 253 25.16 -5.44 -10.98
CA ASP A 253 24.58 -4.64 -12.06
C ASP A 253 23.10 -4.33 -11.82
N PHE A 254 22.29 -5.32 -11.39
CA PHE A 254 20.89 -5.09 -10.98
C PHE A 254 20.77 -4.19 -9.75
N LYS A 255 21.64 -4.33 -8.73
CA LYS A 255 21.70 -3.43 -7.56
C LYS A 255 22.00 -1.99 -7.97
N ASN A 256 22.85 -1.79 -8.98
CA ASN A 256 23.26 -0.48 -9.46
C ASN A 256 22.38 0.11 -10.57
N ALA A 257 21.46 -0.66 -11.15
CA ALA A 257 20.44 -0.11 -12.03
C ALA A 257 19.64 1.01 -11.32
N PRO A 258 19.04 1.98 -12.04
CA PRO A 258 18.29 3.07 -11.44
C PRO A 258 17.29 2.60 -10.37
N LYS A 259 17.14 3.39 -9.29
CA LYS A 259 16.31 3.05 -8.12
C LYS A 259 15.39 4.21 -7.74
N TRP A 260 14.21 3.86 -7.24
CA TRP A 260 13.25 4.80 -6.66
C TRP A 260 13.89 5.75 -5.63
N GLY A 261 13.44 7.00 -5.57
CA GLY A 261 13.86 7.95 -4.54
C GLY A 261 15.07 8.81 -4.88
N ASN A 262 15.55 8.75 -6.13
CA ASN A 262 16.76 9.45 -6.57
C ASN A 262 16.49 10.61 -7.53
N ASP A 263 15.23 11.02 -7.69
CA ASP A 263 14.82 11.97 -8.75
C ASP A 263 15.44 11.58 -10.10
N ASP A 264 15.35 10.29 -10.43
CA ASP A 264 15.91 9.70 -11.63
C ASP A 264 14.78 9.50 -12.65
N GLU A 265 14.87 10.16 -13.80
CA GLU A 265 13.78 10.17 -14.79
C GLU A 265 13.44 8.77 -15.29
N TYR A 266 14.44 7.88 -15.43
CA TYR A 266 14.22 6.52 -15.93
C TYR A 266 13.48 5.67 -14.89
N ALA A 267 13.97 5.62 -13.65
CA ALA A 267 13.33 4.86 -12.59
C ALA A 267 11.93 5.40 -12.27
N ASP A 268 11.82 6.73 -12.13
CA ASP A 268 10.59 7.37 -11.69
C ASP A 268 9.49 7.27 -12.75
N ALA A 269 9.81 7.27 -14.05
CA ALA A 269 8.81 7.08 -15.10
C ALA A 269 8.19 5.67 -15.07
N VAL A 270 9.01 4.63 -14.94
CA VAL A 270 8.54 3.24 -14.83
C VAL A 270 7.72 3.05 -13.56
N ILE A 271 8.22 3.56 -12.43
CA ILE A 271 7.56 3.38 -11.13
C ILE A 271 6.28 4.20 -11.03
N LYS A 272 6.23 5.43 -11.55
CA LYS A 272 4.99 6.21 -11.65
C LYS A 272 3.92 5.44 -12.42
N ARG A 273 4.26 4.94 -13.61
CA ARG A 273 3.36 4.12 -14.43
C ARG A 273 2.88 2.89 -13.66
N TYR A 274 3.77 2.26 -12.90
CA TYR A 274 3.48 1.06 -12.11
C TYR A 274 2.47 1.33 -10.98
N TYR A 275 2.68 2.41 -10.20
CA TYR A 275 1.75 2.82 -9.16
C TYR A 275 0.38 3.23 -9.73
N GLU A 276 0.38 3.93 -10.86
CA GLU A 276 -0.83 4.54 -11.42
C GLU A 276 -1.65 3.53 -12.24
N GLU A 277 -1.04 2.80 -13.16
CA GLU A 277 -1.74 1.89 -14.08
C GLU A 277 -2.02 0.51 -13.48
N ILE A 278 -1.11 -0.04 -12.68
CA ILE A 278 -1.28 -1.40 -12.14
C ILE A 278 -1.79 -1.33 -10.69
N ILE A 279 -0.99 -0.76 -9.79
CA ILE A 279 -1.26 -0.85 -8.35
C ILE A 279 -2.62 -0.24 -8.00
N GLY A 280 -2.83 1.03 -8.31
CA GLY A 280 -4.16 1.64 -8.14
C GLY A 280 -5.08 1.42 -9.33
N GLY A 281 -4.54 1.41 -10.55
CA GLY A 281 -5.34 1.30 -11.77
C GLY A 281 -6.14 0.00 -11.89
N GLU A 282 -5.62 -1.13 -11.43
CA GLU A 282 -6.36 -2.39 -11.38
C GLU A 282 -7.19 -2.51 -10.10
N MET A 283 -6.70 -2.04 -8.96
CA MET A 283 -7.44 -2.12 -7.68
C MET A 283 -8.75 -1.32 -7.73
N LYS A 284 -8.73 -0.12 -8.33
CA LYS A 284 -9.89 0.78 -8.44
C LYS A 284 -11.02 0.23 -9.30
N LYS A 285 -10.77 -0.81 -10.10
CA LYS A 285 -11.80 -1.50 -10.89
C LYS A 285 -12.66 -2.43 -10.04
N VAL A 286 -12.22 -2.74 -8.82
CA VAL A 286 -12.96 -3.58 -7.89
C VAL A 286 -13.85 -2.70 -7.03
N THR A 287 -15.13 -3.05 -6.96
CA THR A 287 -16.12 -2.46 -6.06
C THR A 287 -16.34 -3.41 -4.88
N ASN A 288 -16.33 -2.89 -3.65
CA ASN A 288 -16.57 -3.70 -2.44
C ASN A 288 -18.06 -3.77 -2.06
N TYR A 289 -18.37 -4.46 -0.95
CA TYR A 289 -19.72 -4.58 -0.37
C TYR A 289 -20.49 -3.24 -0.29
N SER A 290 -19.79 -2.15 0.00
CA SER A 290 -20.39 -0.82 0.22
C SER A 290 -20.62 -0.03 -1.06
N GLY A 291 -20.38 -0.62 -2.24
CA GLY A 291 -20.65 0.02 -3.54
C GLY A 291 -19.60 1.02 -4.01
N GLY A 292 -18.57 1.28 -3.19
CA GLY A 292 -17.45 2.16 -3.54
C GLY A 292 -16.27 1.41 -4.18
N PRO A 293 -15.37 2.13 -4.89
CA PRO A 293 -14.15 1.56 -5.44
C PRO A 293 -13.17 1.18 -4.32
N VAL A 294 -12.33 0.18 -4.58
CA VAL A 294 -11.21 -0.16 -3.69
C VAL A 294 -9.96 0.60 -4.14
N MET A 295 -9.36 1.39 -3.24
CA MET A 295 -8.14 2.16 -3.54
C MET A 295 -6.91 1.65 -2.78
N PRO A 296 -5.70 1.85 -3.33
CA PRO A 296 -4.46 1.40 -2.69
C PRO A 296 -4.05 2.27 -1.51
N VAL A 297 -3.68 1.66 -0.38
CA VAL A 297 -3.03 2.34 0.76
C VAL A 297 -1.66 1.71 1.04
N GLY A 298 -0.61 2.32 0.52
CA GLY A 298 0.76 1.85 0.71
C GLY A 298 1.26 1.95 2.16
N GLN A 299 1.91 0.90 2.65
CA GLN A 299 2.55 0.85 3.98
C GLN A 299 3.57 -0.31 4.10
N GLY A 300 4.22 -0.46 5.26
CA GLY A 300 5.15 -1.57 5.54
C GLY A 300 4.71 -2.47 6.71
N VAL A 301 4.36 -1.87 7.85
CA VAL A 301 4.21 -2.54 9.16
C VAL A 301 5.35 -3.53 9.42
N GLY A 302 5.13 -4.70 10.03
CA GLY A 302 6.14 -5.77 10.08
C GLY A 302 6.14 -6.68 8.84
N LEU A 303 5.20 -6.47 7.91
CA LEU A 303 4.97 -7.41 6.81
C LEU A 303 6.07 -7.33 5.74
N TYR A 304 6.78 -6.21 5.61
CA TYR A 304 7.93 -6.15 4.70
C TYR A 304 9.07 -7.10 5.12
N MET A 305 9.21 -7.38 6.41
CA MET A 305 10.15 -8.39 6.92
C MET A 305 9.61 -9.80 6.69
N GLU A 306 8.37 -10.07 7.13
CA GLU A 306 7.73 -11.38 7.02
C GLU A 306 7.62 -11.85 5.57
N VAL A 307 7.12 -10.99 4.69
CA VAL A 307 7.00 -11.29 3.26
C VAL A 307 8.36 -11.37 2.60
N GLY A 308 9.31 -10.51 3.01
CA GLY A 308 10.70 -10.59 2.58
C GLY A 308 11.29 -11.98 2.82
N SER A 309 11.09 -12.53 4.03
CA SER A 309 11.53 -13.88 4.41
C SER A 309 10.90 -15.03 3.59
N ARG A 310 9.77 -14.75 2.92
CA ARG A 310 8.99 -15.70 2.10
C ARG A 310 9.08 -15.39 0.60
N THR A 311 9.91 -14.43 0.22
CA THR A 311 10.16 -14.05 -1.17
C THR A 311 11.57 -14.48 -1.53
N GLY A 312 11.72 -15.11 -2.69
CA GLY A 312 13.02 -15.47 -3.23
C GLY A 312 13.86 -14.24 -3.61
N PRO A 313 15.02 -14.46 -4.24
CA PRO A 313 15.83 -13.38 -4.77
C PRO A 313 15.05 -12.61 -5.84
N THR A 314 15.26 -11.30 -5.93
CA THR A 314 14.51 -10.42 -6.85
C THR A 314 15.42 -9.56 -7.72
N PRO A 315 15.00 -9.18 -8.95
CA PRO A 315 15.80 -8.36 -9.88
C PRO A 315 16.10 -6.92 -9.46
N ASP A 316 15.74 -6.50 -8.24
CA ASP A 316 16.31 -5.31 -7.61
C ASP A 316 17.69 -5.59 -6.96
N GLY A 317 18.09 -6.86 -6.92
CA GLY A 317 19.36 -7.37 -6.44
C GLY A 317 19.30 -8.06 -5.08
N ARG A 318 18.12 -8.19 -4.46
CA ARG A 318 17.99 -8.87 -3.16
C ARG A 318 18.34 -10.35 -3.26
N TYR A 319 18.94 -10.89 -2.19
CA TYR A 319 19.00 -12.32 -1.95
C TYR A 319 17.64 -12.86 -1.47
N GLY A 320 17.43 -14.17 -1.61
CA GLY A 320 16.24 -14.83 -1.07
C GLY A 320 16.14 -14.64 0.44
N GLY A 321 14.96 -14.26 0.92
CA GLY A 321 14.69 -14.08 2.35
C GLY A 321 15.07 -12.71 2.94
N GLU A 322 15.71 -11.80 2.19
CA GLU A 322 16.02 -10.45 2.70
C GLU A 322 14.75 -9.63 2.97
N ALA A 323 14.81 -8.57 3.77
CA ALA A 323 13.66 -7.68 3.95
C ALA A 323 13.27 -6.98 2.63
N ALA A 324 11.98 -6.65 2.50
CA ALA A 324 11.47 -5.79 1.43
C ALA A 324 11.56 -4.29 1.79
N ASP A 325 10.96 -3.41 0.98
CA ASP A 325 10.83 -1.98 1.27
C ASP A 325 9.95 -1.70 2.51
N ASP A 326 10.41 -0.77 3.35
CA ASP A 326 9.84 -0.49 4.70
C ASP A 326 8.52 0.28 4.70
N GLY A 327 8.05 0.73 3.54
CA GLY A 327 6.90 1.61 3.44
C GLY A 327 6.23 1.53 2.07
N GLY A 328 5.07 2.17 1.97
CA GLY A 328 4.26 2.11 0.77
C GLY A 328 4.80 2.83 -0.45
N ILE A 329 5.79 3.72 -0.24
CA ILE A 329 6.45 4.51 -1.29
C ILE A 329 7.85 4.97 -0.86
N SER A 330 8.42 4.34 0.19
CA SER A 330 9.79 4.60 0.63
C SER A 330 10.78 4.08 -0.40
N PRO A 331 11.92 4.75 -0.66
CA PRO A 331 13.05 4.12 -1.32
C PRO A 331 13.46 2.85 -0.57
N TYR A 332 13.92 1.82 -1.27
CA TYR A 332 14.48 0.64 -0.61
C TYR A 332 15.73 1.04 0.19
N PHE A 333 15.92 0.48 1.39
CA PHE A 333 16.96 0.94 2.31
C PHE A 333 18.35 0.98 1.65
N GLY A 334 19.01 2.13 1.74
CA GLY A 334 20.35 2.35 1.19
C GLY A 334 20.42 2.56 -0.33
N THR A 335 19.27 2.72 -1.02
CA THR A 335 19.23 2.95 -2.48
C THR A 335 19.02 4.41 -2.88
N ASP A 336 18.55 5.25 -1.97
CA ASP A 336 18.40 6.70 -2.11
C ASP A 336 19.73 7.42 -1.83
N LYS A 337 20.46 7.72 -2.90
CA LYS A 337 21.82 8.29 -2.87
C LYS A 337 21.88 9.79 -3.17
N LYS A 338 20.74 10.44 -3.44
CA LYS A 338 20.65 11.87 -3.82
C LYS A 338 20.03 12.78 -2.75
N GLY A 339 19.91 12.30 -1.52
CA GLY A 339 19.45 13.08 -0.37
C GLY A 339 17.93 13.28 -0.29
N PRO A 340 17.44 13.88 0.81
CA PRO A 340 16.02 13.85 1.18
C PRO A 340 15.11 14.58 0.19
N THR A 341 15.58 15.67 -0.44
CA THR A 341 14.76 16.39 -1.43
C THR A 341 14.58 15.62 -2.73
N ALA A 342 15.53 14.76 -3.11
CA ALA A 342 15.37 13.90 -4.28
C ALA A 342 14.29 12.84 -4.02
N VAL A 343 14.25 12.29 -2.79
CA VAL A 343 13.18 11.39 -2.34
C VAL A 343 11.82 12.08 -2.46
N LEU A 344 11.68 13.29 -1.91
CA LEU A 344 10.42 14.05 -2.01
C LEU A 344 9.98 14.28 -3.46
N LYS A 345 10.91 14.61 -4.36
CA LYS A 345 10.61 14.79 -5.78
C LYS A 345 10.14 13.50 -6.45
N SER A 346 10.82 12.37 -6.23
CA SER A 346 10.36 11.07 -6.75
C SER A 346 8.97 10.75 -6.22
N VAL A 347 8.76 10.79 -4.90
CA VAL A 347 7.48 10.50 -4.23
C VAL A 347 6.35 11.38 -4.77
N SER A 348 6.63 12.67 -5.03
CA SER A 348 5.62 13.60 -5.55
C SER A 348 5.12 13.28 -6.97
N LYS A 349 5.78 12.38 -7.71
CA LYS A 349 5.39 12.03 -9.09
C LYS A 349 4.19 11.09 -9.17
N VAL A 350 3.83 10.39 -8.09
CA VAL A 350 2.67 9.48 -8.04
C VAL A 350 1.45 10.23 -7.53
N GLN A 351 0.46 10.51 -8.39
CA GLN A 351 -0.64 11.43 -8.07
C GLN A 351 -2.04 10.89 -8.38
N GLU A 352 -2.23 10.09 -9.45
CA GLU A 352 -3.58 9.77 -9.95
C GLU A 352 -4.48 9.03 -8.95
N ASN A 353 -3.88 8.28 -8.02
CA ASN A 353 -4.59 7.45 -7.04
C ASN A 353 -4.64 8.07 -5.63
N GLN A 354 -4.31 9.37 -5.49
CA GLN A 354 -4.34 10.09 -4.19
C GLN A 354 -5.71 10.69 -3.85
N LYS A 355 -6.80 10.09 -4.36
CA LYS A 355 -8.16 10.59 -4.12
C LYS A 355 -8.88 9.84 -3.02
#